data_AF-X6DTK9-F1
#
_entry.id   AF-X6DTK9-F1
#
_cell.length_a   1.000
_cell.length_b   1.000
_cell.length_c   1.000
_cell.angle_alpha   90.00
_cell.angle_beta   90.00
_cell.angle_gamma   90.00
#
_symmetry.space_group_name_H-M   'P 1'
#
loop_
_entity.id
_entity.type
_entity.pdbx_description
1 polymer ?
#
loop_
_entity_poly.entity_id
_entity_poly.type
_entity_poly.pdbx_seq_one_letter_code
_entity_poly.pdbx_strand_id
1 'polypeptide(L)'
;IMDGLSGKGKPLSTVYLELWCRSNDDGFVTLSKQAETAYASGFCGERAVSTWKERVRRLEELDFLKTKPGVSGNLHYVQLWNPYRVVKHHRDQDTPGFRHDLYNALVERALDIGATDLD
;
A
#
# COMPACT_ATOMS: atom_id res chain seq x y z
N ILE A 1 5.86 5.58 6.47
CA ILE A 1 4.71 6.52 6.36
C ILE A 1 3.37 5.77 6.33
N MET A 2 3.13 4.85 5.37
CA MET A 2 1.91 4.02 5.30
C MET A 2 1.53 3.37 6.64
N ASP A 3 2.50 2.74 7.31
CA ASP A 3 2.26 2.09 8.61
C ASP A 3 1.85 3.07 9.70
N GLY A 4 2.34 4.32 9.63
CA GLY A 4 1.94 5.41 10.53
C GLY A 4 0.47 5.79 10.32
N LEU A 5 0.06 5.96 9.05
CA LEU A 5 -1.32 6.26 8.66
C LEU A 5 -2.32 5.14 9.02
N SER A 6 -1.86 3.90 9.10
CA SER A 6 -2.72 2.77 9.47
C SER A 6 -3.02 2.68 10.96
N GLY A 7 -2.24 3.32 11.83
CA GLY A 7 -2.31 3.17 13.28
C GLY A 7 -1.55 1.96 13.83
N LYS A 8 -1.49 1.86 15.17
CA LYS A 8 -0.69 0.86 15.88
C LYS A 8 -1.10 -0.58 15.53
N GLY A 9 -0.10 -1.44 15.28
CA GLY A 9 -0.28 -2.89 15.11
C GLY A 9 -0.86 -3.32 13.75
N LYS A 10 -0.99 -2.41 12.79
CA LYS A 10 -1.52 -2.70 11.45
C LYS A 10 -0.52 -2.30 10.35
N PRO A 11 0.66 -2.94 10.25
CA PRO A 11 1.60 -2.64 9.18
C PRO A 11 0.96 -2.95 7.82
N LEU A 12 1.10 -2.01 6.88
CA LEU A 12 0.62 -2.07 5.50
C LEU A 12 1.77 -2.17 4.50
N SER A 13 2.97 -1.72 4.87
CA SER A 13 4.14 -1.62 3.99
C SER A 13 4.51 -2.95 3.33
N THR A 14 4.48 -4.07 4.05
CA THR A 14 4.79 -5.40 3.48
C THR A 14 3.75 -5.86 2.47
N VAL A 15 2.47 -5.54 2.70
CA VAL A 15 1.38 -5.85 1.77
C VAL A 15 1.51 -5.01 0.50
N TYR A 16 1.77 -3.71 0.66
CA TYR A 16 1.97 -2.83 -0.48
C TYR A 16 3.19 -3.22 -1.30
N LEU A 17 4.31 -3.54 -0.65
CA LEU A 17 5.55 -3.98 -1.30
C LEU A 17 5.33 -5.25 -2.12
N GLU A 18 4.68 -6.27 -1.55
CA GLU A 18 4.38 -7.51 -2.26
C GLU A 18 3.49 -7.27 -3.50
N LEU A 19 2.48 -6.40 -3.39
CA LEU A 19 1.65 -6.04 -4.53
C LEU A 19 2.45 -5.29 -5.60
N TRP A 20 3.33 -4.37 -5.20
CA TRP A 20 4.22 -3.65 -6.12
C TRP A 20 5.19 -4.60 -6.83
N CYS A 21 5.78 -5.57 -6.13
CA CYS A 21 6.62 -6.58 -6.76
C CYS A 21 5.87 -7.46 -7.79
N ARG A 22 4.53 -7.54 -7.69
CA ARG A 22 3.67 -8.25 -8.65
C ARG A 22 3.09 -7.36 -9.73
N SER A 23 3.22 -6.04 -9.64
CA SER A 23 2.60 -5.12 -10.59
C SER A 23 3.38 -5.07 -11.90
N ASN A 24 2.67 -4.82 -13.00
CA ASN A 24 3.31 -4.40 -14.25
C ASN A 24 3.79 -2.93 -14.15
N ASP A 25 4.33 -2.41 -15.25
CA ASP A 25 4.86 -1.03 -15.34
C ASP A 25 3.80 0.05 -15.07
N ASP A 26 2.51 -0.27 -15.28
CA ASP A 26 1.37 0.62 -15.01
C ASP A 26 0.85 0.52 -13.56
N GLY A 27 1.50 -0.25 -12.70
CA GLY A 27 1.07 -0.47 -11.32
C GLY A 27 -0.18 -1.35 -11.19
N PHE A 28 -0.50 -2.16 -12.20
CA PHE A 28 -1.66 -3.04 -12.20
C PHE A 28 -1.28 -4.48 -11.81
N VAL A 29 -2.12 -5.11 -10.98
CA VAL A 29 -1.95 -6.47 -10.48
C VAL A 29 -3.22 -7.28 -10.71
N THR A 30 -3.07 -8.50 -11.24
CA THR A 30 -4.14 -9.52 -11.30
C THR A 30 -3.90 -10.57 -10.21
N LEU A 31 -4.69 -10.51 -9.14
CA LEU A 31 -4.64 -11.41 -7.99
C LEU A 31 -5.47 -12.68 -8.25
N SER A 32 -4.82 -13.69 -8.80
CA SER A 32 -5.38 -15.04 -8.96
C SER A 32 -5.10 -15.97 -7.77
N LYS A 33 -4.06 -15.69 -6.98
CA LYS A 33 -3.59 -16.55 -5.87
C LYS A 33 -3.46 -15.78 -4.55
N GLN A 34 -4.59 -15.44 -3.94
CA GLN A 34 -4.64 -14.62 -2.71
C GLN A 34 -3.90 -15.27 -1.52
N ALA A 35 -3.96 -16.59 -1.36
CA ALA A 35 -3.29 -17.29 -0.26
C ALA A 35 -1.75 -17.21 -0.37
N GLU A 36 -1.22 -17.42 -1.58
CA GLU A 36 0.21 -17.28 -1.87
C GLU A 36 0.67 -15.83 -1.66
N THR A 37 -0.12 -14.86 -2.12
CA THR A 37 0.19 -13.43 -1.96
C THR A 37 0.19 -13.03 -0.48
N ALA A 38 -0.77 -13.50 0.30
CA ALA A 38 -0.83 -13.27 1.74
C ALA A 38 0.40 -13.86 2.45
N TYR A 39 0.80 -15.09 2.09
CA TYR A 39 1.99 -15.71 2.64
C TYR A 39 3.27 -14.95 2.31
N ALA A 40 3.45 -14.54 1.05
CA ALA A 40 4.59 -13.74 0.60
C ALA A 40 4.63 -12.35 1.27
N SER A 41 3.46 -11.78 1.60
CA SER A 41 3.34 -10.54 2.41
C SER A 41 3.68 -10.74 3.90
N GLY A 42 4.01 -11.98 4.32
CA GLY A 42 4.39 -12.33 5.69
C GLY A 42 3.25 -12.82 6.60
N PHE A 43 2.06 -13.12 6.05
CA PHE A 43 0.93 -13.62 6.84
C PHE A 43 0.89 -15.15 6.87
N CYS A 44 0.74 -15.75 8.05
CA CYS A 44 0.66 -17.20 8.23
C CYS A 44 -0.47 -17.61 9.20
N GLY A 45 -0.77 -18.92 9.25
CA GLY A 45 -1.82 -19.48 10.09
C GLY A 45 -3.24 -19.35 9.53
N GLU A 46 -4.23 -19.77 10.31
CA GLU A 46 -5.65 -19.88 9.90
C GLU A 46 -6.27 -18.56 9.43
N ARG A 47 -5.79 -17.43 9.97
CA ARG A 47 -6.29 -16.09 9.66
C ARG A 47 -5.43 -15.32 8.65
N ALA A 48 -4.43 -15.96 8.03
CA ALA A 48 -3.48 -15.29 7.14
C ALA A 48 -4.17 -14.47 6.05
N VAL A 49 -5.05 -15.12 5.29
CA VAL A 49 -5.74 -14.48 4.15
C VAL A 49 -6.75 -13.43 4.60
N SER A 50 -7.47 -13.66 5.70
CA SER A 50 -8.44 -12.68 6.22
C SER A 50 -7.75 -11.43 6.73
N THR A 51 -6.67 -11.57 7.51
CA THR A 51 -5.92 -10.43 8.03
C THR A 51 -5.20 -9.68 6.91
N TRP A 52 -4.64 -10.39 5.93
CA TRP A 52 -4.09 -9.75 4.73
C TRP A 52 -5.14 -8.94 3.97
N LYS A 53 -6.35 -9.49 3.76
CA LYS A 53 -7.47 -8.75 3.13
C LYS A 53 -7.86 -7.48 3.90
N GLU A 54 -7.83 -7.51 5.23
CA GLU A 54 -8.04 -6.30 6.04
C GLU A 54 -6.97 -5.24 5.77
N ARG A 55 -5.70 -5.63 5.58
CA ARG A 55 -4.63 -4.69 5.22
C ARG A 55 -4.81 -4.12 3.82
N VAL A 56 -5.22 -4.95 2.86
CA VAL A 56 -5.55 -4.48 1.49
C VAL A 56 -6.70 -3.48 1.53
N ARG A 57 -7.77 -3.75 2.28
CA ARG A 57 -8.87 -2.78 2.46
C ARG A 57 -8.39 -1.49 3.11
N ARG A 58 -7.50 -1.57 4.10
CA ARG A 58 -6.95 -0.38 4.74
C ARG A 58 -6.06 0.44 3.80
N LEU A 59 -5.32 -0.21 2.90
CA LEU A 59 -4.58 0.47 1.83
C LEU A 59 -5.53 1.16 0.84
N GLU A 60 -6.67 0.53 0.53
CA GLU A 60 -7.72 1.13 -0.32
C GLU A 60 -8.39 2.34 0.36
N GLU A 61 -8.69 2.26 1.67
CA GLU A 61 -9.20 3.39 2.46
C GLU A 61 -8.23 4.58 2.57
N LEU A 62 -6.93 4.33 2.36
CA LEU A 62 -5.86 5.32 2.37
C LEU A 62 -5.40 5.66 0.95
N ASP A 63 -6.21 5.37 -0.07
CA ASP A 63 -5.97 5.73 -1.47
C ASP A 63 -4.63 5.24 -2.06
N PHE A 64 -3.97 4.24 -1.45
CA PHE A 64 -2.73 3.66 -1.99
C PHE A 64 -3.01 2.70 -3.14
N LEU A 65 -4.20 2.12 -3.18
CA LEU A 65 -4.63 1.21 -4.21
C LEU A 65 -6.14 1.26 -4.39
N LYS A 66 -6.62 0.66 -5.48
CA LYS A 66 -8.04 0.43 -5.74
C LYS A 66 -8.26 -1.00 -6.18
N THR A 67 -9.32 -1.62 -5.70
CA THR A 67 -9.63 -3.02 -5.97
C THR A 67 -10.91 -3.15 -6.79
N LYS A 68 -10.97 -4.21 -7.61
CA LYS A 68 -12.18 -4.61 -8.33
C LYS A 68 -12.38 -6.13 -8.26
N PRO A 69 -13.64 -6.59 -8.24
CA PRO A 69 -13.95 -8.01 -8.30
C PRO A 69 -13.59 -8.61 -9.66
N GLY A 70 -13.42 -9.92 -9.69
CA GLY A 70 -13.16 -10.68 -10.90
C GLY A 70 -13.35 -12.17 -10.68
N VAL A 71 -12.73 -13.00 -11.52
CA VAL A 71 -12.94 -14.46 -11.51
C VAL A 71 -12.50 -15.14 -10.21
N SER A 72 -11.57 -14.54 -9.46
CA SER A 72 -11.09 -15.04 -8.16
C SER A 72 -11.80 -14.39 -6.96
N GLY A 73 -12.95 -13.74 -7.18
CA GLY A 73 -13.78 -13.12 -6.14
C GLY A 73 -13.58 -11.61 -6.02
N ASN A 74 -13.93 -11.05 -4.85
CA ASN A 74 -14.05 -9.60 -4.64
C ASN A 74 -12.72 -8.82 -4.71
N LEU A 75 -11.60 -9.51 -4.58
CA LEU A 75 -10.26 -8.93 -4.66
C LEU A 75 -9.49 -9.63 -5.78
N HIS A 76 -9.59 -9.11 -6.99
CA HIS A 76 -8.95 -9.72 -8.15
C HIS A 76 -8.11 -8.73 -8.94
N TYR A 77 -8.68 -7.61 -9.37
CA TYR A 77 -7.91 -6.57 -10.05
C TYR A 77 -7.52 -5.50 -9.05
N VAL A 78 -6.24 -5.13 -9.02
CA VAL A 78 -5.71 -4.09 -8.15
C VAL A 78 -4.93 -3.08 -8.97
N GLN A 79 -5.32 -1.82 -8.86
CA GLN A 79 -4.54 -0.69 -9.35
C GLN A 79 -3.77 -0.09 -8.18
N LEU A 80 -2.45 0.00 -8.28
CA LEU A 80 -1.60 0.72 -7.35
C LEU A 80 -1.43 2.17 -7.80
N TRP A 81 -1.33 3.08 -6.85
CA TRP A 81 -1.04 4.49 -7.10
C TRP A 81 0.39 4.82 -6.71
N ASN A 82 1.01 5.80 -7.38
CA ASN A 82 2.35 6.25 -7.00
C ASN A 82 2.34 6.69 -5.52
N PRO A 83 3.12 6.03 -4.64
CA PRO A 83 3.00 6.21 -3.20
C PRO A 83 3.46 7.61 -2.75
N TYR A 84 4.32 8.29 -3.52
CA TYR A 84 4.72 9.66 -3.23
C TYR A 84 3.57 10.64 -3.36
N ARG A 85 2.74 10.48 -4.40
CA ARG A 85 1.56 11.32 -4.64
C ARG A 85 0.50 11.11 -3.57
N VAL A 86 0.27 9.85 -3.19
CA VAL A 86 -0.69 9.50 -2.12
C VAL A 86 -0.23 10.04 -0.76
N VAL A 87 1.05 9.91 -0.44
CA VAL A 87 1.61 10.47 0.80
C VAL A 87 1.52 12.00 0.83
N LYS A 88 1.84 12.68 -0.28
CA LYS A 88 1.67 14.13 -0.41
C LYS A 88 0.21 14.55 -0.23
N HIS A 89 -0.73 13.80 -0.80
CA HIS A 89 -2.16 14.03 -0.60
C HIS A 89 -2.55 13.96 0.89
N HIS A 90 -2.13 12.92 1.61
CA HIS A 90 -2.43 12.81 3.04
C HIS A 90 -1.80 13.90 3.90
N ARG A 91 -0.60 14.38 3.54
CA ARG A 91 0.02 15.56 4.16
C ARG A 91 -0.87 16.78 3.95
N ASP A 92 -1.30 17.03 2.71
CA ASP A 92 -2.07 18.23 2.34
C ASP A 92 -3.46 18.27 2.95
N GLN A 93 -4.04 17.09 3.24
CA GLN A 93 -5.32 16.96 3.92
C GLN A 93 -5.19 16.93 5.46
N ASP A 94 -3.97 17.06 6.01
CA ASP A 94 -3.69 16.92 7.45
C ASP A 94 -4.35 15.66 8.06
N THR A 95 -4.17 14.52 7.36
CA THR A 95 -4.85 13.28 7.73
C THR A 95 -4.49 12.86 9.15
N PRO A 96 -5.46 12.52 10.03
CA PRO A 96 -5.17 12.10 11.39
C PRO A 96 -4.16 10.96 11.46
N GLY A 97 -3.12 11.13 12.28
CA GLY A 97 -2.03 10.17 12.42
C GLY A 97 -0.93 10.29 11.36
N PHE A 98 -0.98 11.31 10.49
CA PHE A 98 0.13 11.65 9.61
C PHE A 98 1.37 12.03 10.42
N ARG A 99 2.54 11.58 9.94
CA ARG A 99 3.82 11.70 10.63
C ARG A 99 4.75 12.61 9.84
N HIS A 100 4.75 13.90 10.19
CA HIS A 100 5.55 14.92 9.51
C HIS A 100 7.05 14.63 9.56
N ASP A 101 7.54 14.06 10.65
CA ASP A 101 8.93 13.63 10.79
C ASP A 101 9.33 12.59 9.73
N LEU A 102 8.47 11.60 9.48
CA LEU A 102 8.70 10.61 8.42
C LEU A 102 8.58 11.20 7.01
N TYR A 103 7.70 12.19 6.83
CA TYR A 103 7.56 12.88 5.55
C TYR A 103 8.78 13.74 5.23
N ASN A 104 9.31 14.48 6.20
CA ASN A 104 10.52 15.29 6.01
C ASN A 104 11.72 14.41 5.62
N ALA A 105 11.90 13.27 6.29
CA ALA A 105 12.94 12.31 5.92
C ALA A 105 12.76 11.74 4.50
N LEU A 106 11.52 11.56 4.03
CA LEU A 106 11.23 11.17 2.65
C LEU A 106 11.63 12.27 1.67
N VAL A 107 11.31 13.54 1.96
CA VAL A 107 11.65 14.68 1.09
C VAL A 107 13.16 14.85 0.99
N GLU A 108 13.88 14.80 2.11
CA GLU A 108 15.35 14.83 2.12
C GLU A 108 15.92 13.71 1.25
N ARG A 109 15.45 12.48 1.47
CA ARG A 109 15.91 11.32 0.70
C ARG A 109 15.61 11.44 -0.79
N ALA A 110 14.50 12.08 -1.17
CA ALA A 110 14.13 12.28 -2.56
C ALA A 110 15.00 13.33 -3.24
N LEU A 111 15.33 14.43 -2.54
CA LEU A 111 16.30 15.42 -2.99
C LEU A 111 17.68 14.79 -3.22
N ASP A 112 18.12 13.93 -2.30
CA ASP A 112 19.43 13.26 -2.37
C ASP A 112 19.61 12.38 -3.63
N ILE A 113 18.53 11.79 -4.15
CA ILE A 113 18.57 11.01 -5.40
C ILE A 113 18.06 11.76 -6.63
N GLY A 114 17.67 13.03 -6.49
CA GLY A 114 17.08 13.80 -7.57
C GLY A 114 15.75 13.25 -8.07
N ALA A 115 14.94 12.66 -7.19
CA ALA A 115 13.60 12.19 -7.53
C ALA A 115 12.65 13.39 -7.72
N THR A 116 11.97 13.45 -8.87
CA THR A 116 11.06 14.56 -9.23
C THR A 116 9.59 14.22 -9.04
N ASP A 117 9.27 12.97 -8.67
CA ASP A 117 7.89 12.46 -8.54
C ASP A 117 7.08 13.06 -7.37
N LEU A 118 7.74 13.82 -6.48
CA LEU A 118 7.11 14.48 -5.33
C LEU A 118 6.57 15.89 -5.65
N ASP A 119 6.91 16.46 -6.80
CA ASP A 119 6.51 17.81 -7.21
C ASP A 119 5.17 17.82 -7.97
#